data_AF-A0A812Q546-F1
#
_entry.id   AF-A0A812Q546-F1
#
_cell.length_a   1.000
_cell.length_b   1.000
_cell.length_c   1.000
_cell.angle_alpha   90.00
_cell.angle_beta   90.00
_cell.angle_gamma   90.00
#
_symmetry.space_group_name_H-M   'P 1'
#
loop_
_entity.id
_entity.type
_entity.pdbx_description
1 polymer ?
#
loop_
_entity_poly.entity_id
_entity_poly.type
_entity_poly.pdbx_seq_one_letter_code
_entity_poly.pdbx_strand_id
1 'polypeptide(L)'
;MMRKLLNTMSASDIEAMMEKADTDYSHSIGYDEFVVWLHSEHHDRVTKILGTEADLVKATFRLWDRNGDGLVKNKDLVRILEKTCSTMTPKQLKALVDTIDASDDGEVDYDEFVDFVFT
;
A
#
# COMPACT_ATOMS: atom_id res chain seq x y z
N MET A 1 -8.52 11.21 -7.63
CA MET A 1 -7.32 10.35 -7.46
C MET A 1 -6.22 10.66 -8.48
N MET A 2 -6.49 10.83 -9.79
CA MET A 2 -5.49 11.18 -10.82
C MET A 2 -4.65 12.46 -10.57
N ARG A 3 -5.22 13.50 -9.94
CA ARG A 3 -4.46 14.72 -9.61
C ARG A 3 -3.25 14.50 -8.70
N LYS A 4 -3.26 13.47 -7.85
CA LYS A 4 -2.10 13.15 -6.99
C LYS A 4 -0.98 12.46 -7.77
N LEU A 5 -1.32 11.67 -8.80
CA LEU A 5 -0.37 10.95 -9.65
C LEU A 5 0.34 11.89 -10.63
N LEU A 6 -0.41 12.80 -11.27
CA LEU A 6 0.15 13.81 -12.18
C LEU A 6 1.06 14.82 -11.46
N ASN A 7 0.83 15.07 -10.17
CA ASN A 7 1.63 16.01 -9.39
C ASN A 7 3.01 15.45 -8.97
N THR A 8 3.24 14.15 -9.15
CA THR A 8 4.51 13.49 -8.80
C THR A 8 5.40 13.20 -10.01
N MET A 9 4.91 13.42 -11.24
CA MET A 9 5.64 13.13 -12.47
C MET A 9 6.16 14.42 -13.11
N SER A 10 7.32 14.37 -13.77
CA SER A 10 7.88 15.53 -14.47
C SER A 10 7.06 15.87 -15.71
N ALA A 11 7.11 17.12 -16.17
CA ALA A 11 6.39 17.53 -17.39
C ALA A 11 6.77 16.67 -18.61
N SER A 12 8.03 16.28 -18.73
CA SER A 12 8.53 15.40 -19.79
C SER A 12 8.00 13.96 -19.66
N ASP A 13 7.82 13.45 -18.44
CA ASP A 13 7.19 12.14 -18.22
C ASP A 13 5.69 12.16 -18.57
N ILE A 14 5.01 13.27 -18.29
CA ILE A 14 3.59 13.45 -18.59
C ILE A 14 3.38 13.52 -20.10
N GLU A 15 4.25 14.22 -20.82
CA GLU A 15 4.19 14.34 -22.29
C GLU A 15 4.40 12.99 -22.97
N ALA A 16 5.42 12.22 -22.56
CA ALA A 16 5.66 10.88 -23.08
C ALA A 16 4.54 9.88 -22.73
N MET A 17 3.82 10.13 -21.64
CA MET A 17 2.66 9.34 -21.23
C MET A 17 1.42 9.70 -22.06
N MET A 18 1.19 11.00 -22.29
CA MET A 18 0.08 11.46 -23.14
C MET A 18 0.25 10.98 -24.57
N GLU A 19 1.43 11.09 -25.18
CA GLU A 19 1.66 10.62 -26.56
C GLU A 19 1.30 9.14 -26.76
N LYS A 20 1.45 8.32 -25.71
CA LYS A 20 1.17 6.88 -25.75
C LYS A 20 -0.26 6.51 -25.33
N ALA A 21 -0.89 7.33 -24.50
CA ALA A 21 -2.23 7.09 -23.99
C ALA A 21 -3.32 7.73 -24.88
N ASP A 22 -3.03 8.90 -25.44
CA ASP A 22 -3.90 9.71 -26.28
C ASP A 22 -3.88 9.20 -27.72
N THR A 23 -4.50 8.04 -27.93
CA THR A 23 -4.64 7.41 -29.25
C THR A 23 -5.56 8.18 -30.18
N ASP A 24 -6.47 9.00 -29.63
CA ASP A 24 -7.40 9.80 -30.41
C ASP A 24 -6.94 11.25 -30.65
N TYR A 25 -5.77 11.63 -30.13
CA TYR A 25 -5.16 12.96 -30.24
C TYR A 25 -6.03 14.09 -29.69
N SER A 26 -6.95 13.79 -28.76
CA SER A 26 -7.80 14.78 -28.11
C SER A 26 -7.03 15.67 -27.13
N HIS A 27 -5.73 15.39 -26.90
CA HIS A 27 -4.90 16.04 -25.90
C HIS A 27 -5.49 15.91 -24.49
N SER A 28 -6.30 14.88 -24.27
CA SER A 28 -7.05 14.62 -23.03
C SER A 28 -7.34 13.13 -22.90
N ILE A 29 -6.72 12.46 -21.94
CA ILE A 29 -6.90 11.02 -21.77
C ILE A 29 -8.33 10.72 -21.29
N GLY A 30 -9.12 10.09 -22.16
CA GLY A 30 -10.46 9.56 -21.85
C GLY A 30 -10.41 8.40 -20.86
N TYR A 31 -11.56 7.96 -20.35
CA TYR A 31 -11.61 6.79 -19.44
C TYR A 31 -11.18 5.51 -20.15
N ASP A 32 -11.61 5.33 -21.39
CA ASP A 32 -11.26 4.19 -22.25
C ASP A 32 -9.78 4.19 -22.64
N GLU A 33 -9.24 5.34 -23.02
CA GLU A 33 -7.80 5.52 -23.27
C GLU A 33 -6.97 5.29 -22.01
N PHE A 34 -7.45 5.77 -20.85
CA PHE A 34 -6.82 5.51 -19.56
C PHE A 34 -6.78 4.01 -19.26
N VAL A 35 -7.87 3.28 -19.53
CA VAL A 35 -7.95 1.83 -19.31
C VAL A 35 -7.03 1.08 -20.27
N VAL A 36 -7.00 1.46 -21.55
CA VAL A 36 -6.10 0.86 -22.55
C VAL A 36 -4.63 1.11 -22.19
N TRP A 37 -4.30 2.34 -21.81
CA TRP A 37 -2.96 2.70 -21.35
C TRP A 37 -2.58 1.96 -20.05
N LEU A 38 -3.51 1.82 -19.11
CA LEU A 38 -3.32 1.08 -17.86
C LEU A 38 -3.07 -0.42 -18.11
N HIS A 39 -3.73 -1.01 -19.10
CA HIS A 39 -3.55 -2.43 -19.48
C HIS A 39 -2.40 -2.68 -20.47
N SER A 40 -1.72 -1.64 -20.96
CA SER A 40 -0.56 -1.76 -21.84
C SER A 40 0.71 -2.23 -21.11
N GLU A 41 1.71 -2.73 -21.83
CA GLU A 41 3.01 -3.22 -21.32
C GLU A 41 3.81 -2.21 -20.45
N HIS A 42 3.35 -0.96 -20.30
CA HIS A 42 3.91 0.05 -19.39
C HIS A 42 3.33 0.00 -17.97
N HIS A 43 2.50 -1.01 -17.66
CA HIS A 43 1.82 -1.27 -16.39
C HIS A 43 2.74 -1.15 -15.16
N ASP A 44 4.01 -1.55 -15.24
CA ASP A 44 4.94 -1.60 -14.10
C ASP A 44 5.13 -0.28 -13.34
N ARG A 45 4.86 0.89 -13.93
CA ARG A 45 4.99 2.17 -13.20
C ARG A 45 3.71 2.54 -12.46
N VAL A 46 2.54 2.24 -13.01
CA VAL A 46 1.25 2.65 -12.42
C VAL A 46 0.81 1.68 -11.34
N THR A 47 0.95 0.37 -11.55
CA THR A 47 0.68 -0.63 -10.51
C THR A 47 1.68 -0.54 -9.36
N LYS A 48 2.92 -0.15 -9.63
CA LYS A 48 3.92 0.13 -8.58
C LYS A 48 3.62 1.41 -7.79
N ILE A 49 2.90 2.37 -8.37
CA ILE A 49 2.42 3.56 -7.65
C ILE A 49 1.09 3.27 -6.93
N LEU A 50 0.22 2.44 -7.49
CA LEU A 50 -1.03 2.02 -6.85
C LEU A 50 -0.81 0.95 -5.77
N GLY A 51 0.34 0.28 -5.79
CA GLY A 51 0.74 -0.77 -4.87
C GLY A 51 -0.07 -2.05 -5.09
N THR A 52 0.61 -3.18 -5.28
CA THR A 52 -0.08 -4.46 -5.08
C THR A 52 -0.50 -4.59 -3.62
N GLU A 53 -1.44 -5.48 -3.30
CA GLU A 53 -1.78 -5.77 -1.89
C GLU A 53 -0.52 -6.13 -1.09
N ALA A 54 0.43 -6.83 -1.71
CA ALA A 54 1.74 -7.14 -1.13
C ALA A 54 2.61 -5.88 -0.87
N ASP A 55 2.55 -4.86 -1.73
CA ASP A 55 3.25 -3.60 -1.50
C ASP A 55 2.59 -2.77 -0.39
N LEU A 56 1.25 -2.79 -0.30
CA LEU A 56 0.52 -2.16 0.80
C LEU A 56 0.84 -2.84 2.13
N VAL A 57 0.90 -4.18 2.14
CA VAL A 57 1.31 -4.97 3.31
C VAL A 57 2.74 -4.63 3.69
N LYS A 58 3.69 -4.61 2.75
CA LYS A 58 5.08 -4.20 3.03
C LYS A 58 5.19 -2.76 3.52
N ALA A 59 4.46 -1.83 2.93
CA ALA A 59 4.48 -0.43 3.34
C ALA A 59 3.88 -0.24 4.74
N THR A 60 2.81 -0.97 5.04
CA THR A 60 2.17 -0.98 6.37
C THR A 60 3.11 -1.57 7.41
N PHE A 61 3.76 -2.69 7.11
CA PHE A 61 4.74 -3.30 8.02
C PHE A 61 5.92 -2.36 8.30
N ARG A 62 6.49 -1.72 7.26
CA ARG A 62 7.57 -0.72 7.44
C ARG A 62 7.11 0.52 8.20
N LEU A 63 5.83 0.86 8.16
CA LEU A 63 5.28 1.95 8.96
C LEU A 63 5.23 1.57 10.44
N TRP A 64 5.10 0.27 10.73
CA TRP A 64 4.99 -0.27 12.07
C TRP A 64 6.36 -0.55 12.69
N ASP A 65 7.27 -1.13 11.91
CA ASP A 65 8.68 -1.34 12.26
C ASP A 65 9.46 0.00 12.21
N ARG A 66 9.45 0.71 13.33
CA ARG A 66 10.08 2.03 13.47
C ARG A 66 11.61 1.98 13.55
N ASN A 67 12.14 0.86 14.02
CA ASN A 67 13.55 0.57 14.28
C ASN A 67 14.22 -0.09 13.08
N GLY A 68 13.46 -0.65 12.15
CA GLY A 68 13.96 -1.27 10.94
C GLY A 68 14.62 -2.63 11.19
N ASP A 69 14.29 -3.29 12.31
CA ASP A 69 14.86 -4.61 12.66
C ASP A 69 14.02 -5.78 12.13
N GLY A 70 12.92 -5.48 11.42
CA GLY A 70 12.04 -6.49 10.86
C GLY A 70 11.08 -7.09 11.88
N LEU A 71 11.00 -6.53 13.09
CA LEU A 71 10.16 -7.02 14.18
C LEU A 71 9.29 -5.89 14.73
N VAL A 72 8.00 -6.13 14.90
CA VAL A 72 7.07 -5.17 15.49
C VAL A 72 6.70 -5.61 16.89
N LYS A 73 7.15 -4.88 17.91
CA LYS A 73 6.80 -5.21 19.30
C LYS A 73 5.31 -5.07 19.53
N ASN A 74 4.71 -5.97 20.31
CA ASN A 74 3.27 -5.94 20.63
C ASN A 74 2.78 -4.58 21.16
N LYS A 75 3.61 -3.89 21.96
CA LYS A 75 3.29 -2.55 22.48
C LYS A 75 3.18 -1.49 21.39
N ASP A 76 4.04 -1.56 20.38
CA ASP A 76 4.03 -0.63 19.25
C ASP A 76 2.88 -0.94 18.31
N LEU A 77 2.60 -2.24 18.07
CA LEU A 77 1.45 -2.71 17.30
C LEU A 77 0.12 -2.20 17.88
N VAL A 78 -0.12 -2.38 19.18
CA VAL A 78 -1.32 -1.84 19.87
C VAL A 78 -1.45 -0.34 19.65
N ARG A 79 -0.35 0.42 19.85
CA ARG A 79 -0.36 1.87 19.72
C ARG A 79 -0.68 2.34 18.31
N ILE A 80 -0.28 1.58 17.30
CA ILE A 80 -0.59 1.89 15.90
C ILE A 80 -2.03 1.52 15.56
N LEU A 81 -2.51 0.37 16.04
CA LEU A 81 -3.90 -0.05 15.87
C LEU A 81 -4.88 0.89 16.58
N GLU A 82 -4.55 1.43 17.76
CA GLU A 82 -5.35 2.48 18.42
C GLU A 82 -5.47 3.75 17.58
N LYS A 83 -4.37 4.12 16.89
CA LYS A 83 -4.34 5.31 16.03
C LYS A 83 -5.04 5.11 14.70
N THR A 84 -5.04 3.89 14.17
CA THR A 84 -5.57 3.58 12.84
C THR A 84 -7.02 3.10 12.90
N CYS A 85 -7.36 2.34 13.95
CA CYS A 85 -8.67 1.75 14.21
C CYS A 85 -9.23 2.27 15.54
N SER A 86 -9.57 3.56 15.59
CA SER A 86 -10.12 4.22 16.80
C SER A 86 -11.49 3.68 17.25
N THR A 87 -12.05 2.69 16.55
CA THR A 87 -13.32 2.02 16.86
C THR A 87 -13.16 0.71 17.63
N MET A 88 -11.94 0.15 17.74
CA MET A 88 -11.71 -1.10 18.45
C MET A 88 -11.50 -0.87 19.95
N THR A 89 -12.10 -1.72 20.78
CA THR A 89 -11.92 -1.67 22.24
C THR A 89 -10.57 -2.24 22.66
N PRO A 90 -10.02 -1.88 23.83
CA PRO A 90 -8.75 -2.43 24.32
C PRO A 90 -8.74 -3.97 24.39
N LYS A 91 -9.90 -4.59 24.67
CA LYS A 91 -10.04 -6.06 24.67
C LYS A 91 -9.92 -6.66 23.27
N GLN A 92 -10.51 -6.01 22.26
CA GLN A 92 -10.42 -6.46 20.87
C GLN A 92 -9.02 -6.25 20.31
N LEU A 93 -8.37 -5.13 20.65
CA LEU A 93 -6.98 -4.87 20.29
C LEU A 93 -6.04 -5.93 20.87
N LYS A 94 -6.22 -6.27 22.16
CA LYS A 94 -5.45 -7.33 22.79
C LYS A 94 -5.68 -8.68 22.11
N ALA A 95 -6.94 -9.06 21.88
CA ALA A 95 -7.26 -10.31 21.20
C ALA A 95 -6.69 -10.35 19.77
N LEU A 96 -6.63 -9.20 19.08
CA LEU A 96 -6.03 -9.08 17.75
C LEU A 96 -4.53 -9.34 17.81
N VAL A 97 -3.83 -8.69 18.73
CA VAL A 97 -2.39 -8.86 18.91
C VAL A 97 -2.06 -10.30 19.30
N ASP A 98 -2.80 -10.88 20.24
CA ASP A 98 -2.65 -12.28 20.65
C ASP A 98 -2.97 -13.27 19.50
N THR A 99 -3.67 -12.83 18.44
CA THR A 99 -3.94 -13.64 17.24
C THR A 99 -2.83 -13.50 16.19
N ILE A 100 -2.20 -12.32 16.13
CA ILE A 100 -1.12 -12.02 15.17
C ILE A 100 0.19 -12.65 15.64
N ASP A 101 0.52 -12.51 16.93
CA ASP A 101 1.69 -13.08 17.59
C ASP A 101 1.47 -14.58 17.83
N ALA A 102 1.62 -15.37 16.76
CA ALA A 102 1.40 -16.82 16.79
C ALA A 102 2.54 -17.56 17.51
N SER A 103 3.74 -16.97 17.52
CA SER A 103 4.91 -17.50 18.21
C SER A 103 4.91 -17.22 19.72
N ASP A 104 4.07 -16.30 20.21
CA ASP A 104 3.97 -15.83 21.61
C ASP A 104 5.33 -15.37 22.15
N ASP A 105 6.13 -14.72 21.29
CA ASP A 105 7.45 -14.21 21.64
C ASP A 105 7.42 -12.73 22.08
N GLY A 106 6.26 -12.09 21.96
CA GLY A 106 6.01 -10.70 22.34
C GLY A 106 6.33 -9.69 21.24
N GLU A 107 6.75 -10.17 20.08
CA GLU A 107 7.07 -9.45 18.86
C GLU A 107 6.32 -10.09 17.68
N VAL A 108 6.13 -9.34 16.61
CA VAL A 108 5.46 -9.82 15.39
C VAL A 108 6.44 -9.70 14.24
N ASP A 109 6.77 -10.82 13.63
CA ASP A 109 7.62 -10.84 12.45
C ASP A 109 6.82 -10.58 11.16
N TYR A 110 7.54 -10.42 10.05
CA TYR A 110 6.92 -10.11 8.77
C TYR A 110 6.03 -11.26 8.25
N ASP A 111 6.42 -12.50 8.48
CA ASP A 111 5.69 -13.67 8.01
C ASP A 111 4.39 -13.85 8.81
N GLU A 112 4.43 -13.67 10.13
CA GLU A 112 3.24 -13.65 11.01
C GLU A 112 2.24 -12.55 10.61
N PHE A 113 2.75 -11.35 10.29
CA PHE A 113 1.91 -10.26 9.81
C PHE A 113 1.25 -10.57 8.45
N VAL A 114 2.00 -11.16 7.52
CA VAL A 114 1.48 -11.57 6.21
C VAL A 114 0.41 -12.63 6.39
N ASP A 115 0.67 -13.67 7.18
CA ASP A 115 -0.31 -14.74 7.45
C ASP A 115 -1.59 -14.16 8.05
N PHE A 116 -1.49 -13.22 8.99
CA PHE A 116 -2.66 -12.55 9.55
C PHE A 116 -3.47 -11.73 8.51
N VAL A 117 -2.79 -11.01 7.59
CA VAL A 117 -3.49 -10.19 6.58
C VAL A 117 -4.15 -11.05 5.50
N PHE A 118 -3.60 -12.23 5.21
CA PHE A 118 -4.10 -13.12 4.15
C PHE A 118 -4.93 -14.31 4.67
N THR A 119 -5.18 -14.41 5.98
CA THR A 119 -6.08 -15.38 6.63
C THR A 119 -7.54 -14.91 6.65
#